data_AF-A0A6P0JX22-F1
#
_entry.id   AF-A0A6P0JX22-F1
#
_cell.length_a   1.000
_cell.length_b   1.000
_cell.length_c   1.000
_cell.angle_alpha   90.00
_cell.angle_beta   90.00
_cell.angle_gamma   90.00
#
_symmetry.space_group_name_H-M   'P 1'
#
loop_
_entity.id
_entity.type
_entity.pdbx_description
1 polymer ?
#
loop_
_entity_poly.entity_id
_entity_poly.type
_entity_poly.pdbx_seq_one_letter_code
_entity_poly.pdbx_strand_id
1 'polypeptide(L)'
;MLTCQVGDGMTVAVDTQGNMQQLSCPDSGNFSGETEFLVTEGKLERDALMRKTFPFFRPLKALLVMTDGVADDYFPIEKQAMSLYGDLLLNGVIQVPLERDSRFWGYLEQLEQQKNSFISTVQRLASPEDSPQQVSVWSSRQFARILGFSLADLIATPPLFAVARELDTNNRNSPQEKLRLWLDSYSQKGSFDDRTLVILH
;
A
#
# COMPACT_ATOMS: atom_id res chain seq x y z
N MET A 1 -1.08 19.56 -6.90
CA MET A 1 -2.30 18.72 -6.96
C MET A 1 -3.21 19.10 -5.81
N LEU A 2 -4.52 19.08 -6.02
CA LEU A 2 -5.52 19.24 -4.97
C LEU A 2 -6.39 17.98 -4.96
N THR A 3 -6.69 17.46 -3.77
CA THR A 3 -7.64 16.37 -3.58
C THR A 3 -8.82 16.92 -2.77
N CYS A 4 -10.02 16.38 -3.02
CA CYS A 4 -11.18 16.60 -2.15
C CYS A 4 -11.86 15.25 -1.99
N GLN A 5 -11.98 14.77 -0.76
CA GLN A 5 -12.51 13.43 -0.47
C GLN A 5 -13.67 13.51 0.53
N VAL A 6 -14.67 12.67 0.31
CA VAL A 6 -15.78 12.39 1.23
C VAL A 6 -15.84 10.88 1.44
N GLY A 7 -16.22 10.45 2.64
CA GLY A 7 -16.17 9.06 3.09
C GLY A 7 -14.97 8.76 3.98
N ASP A 8 -14.82 7.49 4.31
CA ASP A 8 -13.88 6.90 5.27
C ASP A 8 -12.63 6.26 4.64
N GLY A 9 -12.61 6.13 3.31
CA GLY A 9 -11.41 5.75 2.57
C GLY A 9 -10.23 6.71 2.76
N MET A 10 -9.15 6.48 2.02
CA MET A 10 -7.90 7.22 2.22
C MET A 10 -7.19 7.57 0.91
N THR A 11 -6.64 8.78 0.87
CA THR A 11 -5.74 9.24 -0.20
C THR A 11 -4.38 9.58 0.37
N VAL A 12 -3.31 9.01 -0.18
CA VAL A 12 -1.92 9.26 0.22
C VAL A 12 -1.08 9.61 -1.00
N ALA A 13 -0.35 10.72 -0.93
CA ALA A 13 0.67 11.07 -1.90
C ALA A 13 2.06 10.72 -1.39
N VAL A 14 2.91 10.23 -2.30
CA VAL A 14 4.33 9.95 -2.09
C VAL A 14 5.13 10.89 -2.97
N ASP A 15 6.10 11.62 -2.42
CA ASP A 15 7.02 12.45 -3.20
C ASP A 15 8.23 11.67 -3.73
N THR A 16 9.04 12.33 -4.56
CA THR A 16 10.25 11.72 -5.16
C THR A 16 11.31 11.32 -4.15
N GLN A 17 11.26 11.84 -2.92
CA GLN A 17 12.15 11.46 -1.81
C GLN A 17 11.59 10.30 -0.98
N GLY A 18 10.37 9.84 -1.27
CA GLY A 18 9.69 8.79 -0.52
C GLY A 18 8.93 9.29 0.71
N ASN A 19 8.84 10.60 0.92
CA ASN A 19 8.00 11.14 2.00
C ASN A 19 6.53 11.00 1.63
N MET A 20 5.70 10.76 2.64
CA MET A 20 4.27 10.55 2.44
C MET A 20 3.47 11.64 3.10
N GLN A 21 2.37 12.01 2.45
CA GLN A 21 1.39 12.95 2.97
C GLN A 21 0.00 12.39 2.74
N GLN A 22 -0.76 12.26 3.83
CA GLN A 22 -2.18 11.99 3.74
C GLN A 22 -2.90 13.22 3.19
N LEU A 23 -3.77 12.99 2.21
CA LEU A 23 -4.52 14.01 1.47
C LEU A 23 -6.03 13.82 1.61
N SER A 24 -6.44 13.28 2.76
CA SER A 24 -7.82 13.05 3.14
C SER A 24 -7.95 13.07 4.65
N CYS A 25 -9.16 13.29 5.13
CA CYS A 25 -9.52 13.07 6.52
C CYS A 25 -10.80 12.23 6.46
N PRO A 26 -10.80 10.98 6.95
CA PRO A 26 -11.99 10.15 7.00
C PRO A 26 -13.16 10.91 7.63
N ASP A 27 -14.36 10.76 7.09
CA ASP A 27 -15.55 11.21 7.79
C ASP A 27 -15.77 10.29 9.01
N SER A 28 -15.68 10.86 10.21
CA SER A 28 -16.09 10.17 11.44
C SER A 28 -17.39 10.81 11.91
N GLY A 29 -18.51 10.08 11.80
CA GLY A 29 -19.77 10.49 12.41
C GLY A 29 -19.70 10.47 13.94
N ASN A 30 -20.77 10.94 14.59
CA ASN A 30 -20.86 10.93 16.06
C ASN A 30 -21.14 9.51 16.60
N PHE A 31 -21.56 8.60 15.73
CA PHE A 31 -21.83 7.20 16.02
C PHE A 31 -21.06 6.28 15.06
N SER A 32 -20.60 5.13 15.56
CA SER A 32 -19.95 4.10 14.75
C SER A 32 -20.88 3.64 13.62
N GLY A 33 -20.47 3.84 12.36
CA GLY A 33 -21.24 3.44 11.16
C GLY A 33 -22.12 4.54 10.54
N GLU A 34 -21.97 5.80 10.96
CA GLU A 34 -22.67 6.93 10.34
C GLU A 34 -21.90 7.42 9.10
N THR A 35 -22.44 7.15 7.91
CA THR A 35 -21.90 7.60 6.62
C THR A 35 -22.52 8.93 6.24
N GLU A 36 -21.71 9.98 6.11
CA GLU A 36 -22.17 11.27 5.59
C GLU A 36 -22.00 11.33 4.07
N PHE A 37 -23.10 11.56 3.34
CA PHE A 37 -23.09 11.61 1.88
C PHE A 37 -22.79 13.01 1.35
N LEU A 38 -22.30 13.10 0.10
CA LEU A 38 -22.11 14.38 -0.61
C LEU A 38 -23.39 15.21 -0.73
N VAL A 39 -24.55 14.55 -0.78
CA VAL A 39 -25.87 15.20 -0.87
C VAL A 39 -26.41 15.69 0.47
N THR A 40 -25.73 15.38 1.58
CA THR A 40 -26.10 15.89 2.89
C THR A 40 -25.98 17.41 2.90
N GLU A 41 -26.99 18.06 3.47
CA GLU A 41 -27.08 19.52 3.54
C GLU A 41 -25.81 20.11 4.16
N GLY A 42 -25.29 21.20 3.58
CA GLY A 42 -24.07 21.86 4.04
C GLY A 42 -22.74 21.24 3.54
N LYS A 43 -22.70 20.02 2.99
CA LYS A 43 -21.44 19.37 2.56
C LYS A 43 -20.84 19.93 1.27
N LEU A 44 -21.69 20.45 0.38
CA LEU A 44 -21.26 21.13 -0.85
C LEU A 44 -21.00 22.63 -0.66
N GLU A 45 -21.19 23.14 0.57
CA GLU A 45 -20.83 24.52 0.87
C GLU A 45 -19.32 24.72 0.80
N ARG A 46 -18.91 25.93 0.42
CA ARG A 46 -17.51 26.29 0.22
C ARG A 46 -16.63 25.89 1.41
N ASP A 47 -17.06 26.20 2.63
CA ASP A 47 -16.25 25.97 3.82
C ASP A 47 -16.11 24.49 4.14
N ALA A 48 -17.14 23.68 3.88
CA ALA A 48 -17.08 22.23 4.04
C ALA A 48 -16.12 21.59 3.03
N LEU A 49 -16.23 21.98 1.75
CA LEU A 49 -15.33 21.52 0.69
C LEU A 49 -13.89 21.96 0.96
N MET A 50 -13.66 23.20 1.41
CA MET A 50 -12.33 23.70 1.75
C MET A 50 -11.67 22.89 2.87
N ARG A 51 -12.44 22.49 3.91
CA ARG A 51 -11.91 21.62 4.99
C ARG A 51 -11.56 20.21 4.53
N LYS A 52 -12.19 19.73 3.46
CA LYS A 52 -11.92 18.42 2.85
C LYS A 52 -10.95 18.51 1.67
N THR A 53 -10.44 19.70 1.34
CA THR A 53 -9.51 19.91 0.24
C THR A 53 -8.07 19.93 0.75
N PHE A 54 -7.25 18.98 0.31
CA PHE A 54 -5.86 18.87 0.75
C PHE A 54 -4.90 19.18 -0.40
N PRO A 55 -3.96 20.11 -0.19
CA PRO A 55 -2.98 20.43 -1.21
C PRO A 55 -1.71 19.57 -1.10
N PHE A 56 -1.15 19.25 -2.26
CA PHE A 56 0.18 18.67 -2.39
C PHE A 56 0.98 19.43 -3.45
N PHE A 57 2.07 20.06 -3.00
CA PHE A 57 2.88 21.00 -3.80
C PHE A 57 4.32 20.50 -4.09
N ARG A 58 4.59 19.21 -3.86
CA ARG A 58 5.89 18.59 -4.14
C ARG A 58 5.83 17.76 -5.42
N PRO A 59 6.97 17.42 -6.05
CA PRO A 59 7.00 16.46 -7.15
C PRO A 59 6.38 15.13 -6.71
N LEU A 60 5.30 14.73 -7.37
CA LEU A 60 4.55 13.52 -7.07
C LEU A 60 5.27 12.31 -7.68
N LYS A 61 5.54 11.29 -6.87
CA LYS A 61 6.05 9.99 -7.29
C LYS A 61 4.95 8.95 -7.35
N ALA A 62 4.04 8.95 -6.38
CA ALA A 62 2.86 8.09 -6.42
C ALA A 62 1.66 8.75 -5.73
N LEU A 63 0.45 8.48 -6.20
CA LEU A 63 -0.81 8.75 -5.51
C LEU A 63 -1.54 7.43 -5.30
N LEU A 64 -1.88 7.15 -4.05
CA LEU A 64 -2.64 5.98 -3.62
C LEU A 64 -4.01 6.46 -3.19
N VAL A 65 -5.07 5.99 -3.82
CA VAL A 65 -6.48 6.27 -3.45
C VAL A 65 -7.15 4.95 -3.15
N MET A 66 -7.71 4.78 -1.96
CA MET A 66 -8.19 3.48 -1.49
C MET A 66 -9.44 3.58 -0.64
N THR A 67 -10.23 2.50 -0.61
CA THR A 67 -11.33 2.34 0.36
C THR A 67 -10.78 2.01 1.75
N ASP A 68 -11.62 2.15 2.76
CA ASP A 68 -11.37 1.74 4.15
C ASP A 68 -11.04 0.23 4.25
N GLY A 69 -11.62 -0.61 3.40
CA GLY A 69 -11.25 -2.03 3.25
C GLY A 69 -9.75 -2.27 3.02
N VAL A 70 -9.02 -1.31 2.46
CA VAL A 70 -7.54 -1.33 2.35
C VAL A 70 -6.89 -0.40 3.38
N ALA A 71 -7.46 0.77 3.67
CA ALA A 71 -6.85 1.74 4.58
C ALA A 71 -6.75 1.23 6.02
N ASP A 72 -7.74 0.46 6.47
CA ASP A 72 -7.83 -0.05 7.85
C ASP A 72 -6.71 -1.03 8.20
N ASP A 73 -6.24 -1.80 7.21
CA ASP A 73 -5.08 -2.67 7.35
C ASP A 73 -3.82 -1.89 7.77
N TYR A 74 -3.78 -0.60 7.47
CA TYR A 74 -2.67 0.30 7.71
C TYR A 74 -3.03 1.41 8.71
N PHE A 75 -4.06 1.25 9.54
CA PHE A 75 -4.44 2.27 10.52
C PHE A 75 -3.49 2.33 11.74
N PRO A 76 -3.06 3.51 12.22
CA PRO A 76 -3.27 4.83 11.64
C PRO A 76 -2.34 5.07 10.45
N ILE A 77 -2.90 5.56 9.34
CA ILE A 77 -2.22 5.62 8.05
C ILE A 77 -1.00 6.55 8.08
N GLU A 78 -1.01 7.58 8.93
CA GLU A 78 0.11 8.51 9.11
C GLU A 78 1.39 7.78 9.54
N LYS A 79 1.24 6.64 10.23
CA LYS A 79 2.36 5.82 10.70
C LYS A 79 2.66 4.64 9.79
N GLN A 80 1.67 4.12 9.06
CA GLN A 80 1.82 2.89 8.29
C GLN A 80 1.75 3.07 6.76
N ALA A 81 1.48 4.26 6.24
CA ALA A 81 1.53 4.56 4.80
C ALA A 81 2.85 4.12 4.16
N MET A 82 3.94 4.28 4.92
CA MET A 82 5.27 3.89 4.47
C MET A 82 5.37 2.38 4.23
N SER A 83 4.81 1.56 5.13
CA SER A 83 4.71 0.12 4.91
C SER A 83 3.81 -0.24 3.74
N LEU A 84 2.66 0.44 3.54
CA LEU A 84 1.79 0.19 2.38
C LEU A 84 2.57 0.38 1.07
N TYR A 85 3.21 1.53 0.89
CA TYR A 85 4.00 1.79 -0.31
C TYR A 85 5.17 0.81 -0.46
N GLY A 86 5.86 0.49 0.64
CA GLY A 86 6.92 -0.51 0.67
C GLY A 86 6.44 -1.90 0.26
N ASP A 87 5.26 -2.32 0.72
CA ASP A 87 4.65 -3.60 0.37
C ASP A 87 4.29 -3.63 -1.13
N LEU A 88 3.74 -2.54 -1.66
CA LEU A 88 3.43 -2.43 -3.10
C LEU A 88 4.68 -2.48 -3.98
N LEU A 89 5.78 -1.87 -3.54
CA LEU A 89 7.09 -1.98 -4.21
C LEU A 89 7.65 -3.40 -4.14
N LEU A 90 7.64 -4.01 -2.94
CA LEU A 90 8.21 -5.33 -2.69
C LEU A 90 7.49 -6.44 -3.42
N ASN A 91 6.15 -6.37 -3.46
CA ASN A 91 5.32 -7.31 -4.21
C ASN A 91 5.31 -6.99 -5.73
N GLY A 92 6.04 -5.97 -6.19
CA GLY A 92 6.17 -5.62 -7.60
C GLY A 92 4.90 -5.09 -8.25
N VAL A 93 3.96 -4.57 -7.43
CA VAL A 93 2.76 -3.85 -7.89
C VAL A 93 3.17 -2.50 -8.46
N ILE A 94 3.98 -1.76 -7.70
CA ILE A 94 4.65 -0.54 -8.19
C ILE A 94 6.02 -0.95 -8.71
N GLN A 95 6.28 -0.68 -9.98
CA GLN A 95 7.55 -1.00 -10.59
C GLN A 95 8.60 0.08 -10.28
N VAL A 96 9.78 -0.36 -9.88
CA VAL A 96 10.97 0.48 -9.76
C VAL A 96 12.05 0.00 -10.71
N PRO A 97 12.92 0.90 -11.23
CA PRO A 97 14.10 0.51 -11.97
C PRO A 97 14.92 -0.49 -11.15
N LEU A 98 15.07 -1.70 -11.67
CA LEU A 98 15.81 -2.78 -11.02
C LEU A 98 17.30 -2.60 -11.32
N GLU A 99 17.91 -1.60 -10.70
CA GLU A 99 19.35 -1.45 -10.75
C GLU A 99 20.00 -2.55 -9.91
N ARG A 100 20.72 -3.45 -10.60
CA ARG A 100 21.47 -4.52 -9.96
C ARG A 100 22.76 -3.94 -9.40
N ASP A 101 22.87 -3.96 -8.08
CA ASP A 101 24.06 -3.51 -7.38
C ASP A 101 24.66 -4.65 -6.56
N SER A 102 25.89 -4.99 -6.91
CA SER A 102 26.61 -6.13 -6.33
C SER A 102 26.78 -6.07 -4.82
N ARG A 103 26.74 -4.88 -4.22
CA ARG A 103 26.86 -4.67 -2.78
C ARG A 103 25.71 -5.28 -1.99
N PHE A 104 24.53 -5.43 -2.59
CA PHE A 104 23.34 -5.93 -1.91
C PHE A 104 23.05 -7.41 -2.16
N TRP A 105 23.76 -8.07 -3.08
CA TRP A 105 23.55 -9.50 -3.35
C TRP A 105 23.94 -10.41 -2.18
N GLY A 106 24.81 -9.94 -1.28
CA GLY A 106 25.11 -10.64 -0.04
C GLY A 106 23.90 -10.87 0.86
N TYR A 107 22.82 -10.09 0.69
CA TYR A 107 21.58 -10.29 1.44
C TYR A 107 20.69 -11.41 0.90
N LEU A 108 20.93 -11.94 -0.32
CA LEU A 108 20.10 -13.01 -0.90
C LEU A 108 20.07 -14.24 0.00
N GLU A 109 21.24 -14.71 0.44
CA GLU A 109 21.34 -15.91 1.28
C GLU A 109 20.59 -15.72 2.61
N GLN A 110 20.75 -14.56 3.25
CA GLN A 110 20.04 -14.23 4.48
C GLN A 110 18.51 -14.21 4.27
N LEU A 111 18.05 -13.63 3.17
CA LEU A 111 16.62 -13.54 2.83
C LEU A 111 16.04 -14.92 2.47
N GLU A 112 16.79 -15.78 1.78
CA GLU A 112 16.39 -17.15 1.49
C GLU A 112 16.20 -17.96 2.77
N GLN A 113 17.14 -17.87 3.72
CA GLN A 113 17.06 -18.57 5.00
C GLN A 113 15.88 -18.11 5.86
N GLN A 114 15.48 -16.85 5.75
CA GLN A 114 14.41 -16.26 6.55
C GLN A 114 13.12 -16.00 5.75
N LYS A 115 12.99 -16.60 4.57
CA LYS A 115 11.88 -16.35 3.61
C LYS A 115 10.50 -16.45 4.26
N ASN A 116 10.31 -17.45 5.11
CA ASN A 116 9.03 -17.71 5.79
C ASN A 116 8.67 -16.66 6.86
N SER A 117 9.60 -15.77 7.23
CA SER A 117 9.38 -14.75 8.27
C SER A 117 8.83 -13.43 7.72
N PHE A 118 8.89 -13.22 6.41
CA PHE A 118 8.39 -12.01 5.74
C PHE A 118 7.42 -12.27 4.59
N ILE A 119 7.12 -13.54 4.31
CA ILE A 119 6.12 -13.98 3.35
C ILE A 119 4.94 -14.57 4.12
N SER A 120 3.76 -14.00 3.90
CA SER A 120 2.49 -14.57 4.35
C SER A 120 1.85 -15.34 3.20
N THR A 121 1.53 -16.61 3.46
CA THR A 121 0.73 -17.41 2.52
C THR A 121 -0.74 -17.21 2.82
N VAL A 122 -1.43 -16.50 1.92
CA VAL A 122 -2.84 -16.13 2.10
C VAL A 122 -3.69 -16.92 1.10
N GLN A 123 -4.84 -17.42 1.54
CA GLN A 123 -5.85 -17.96 0.62
C GLN A 123 -6.54 -16.79 -0.07
N ARG A 124 -6.56 -16.82 -1.41
CA ARG A 124 -7.31 -15.83 -2.20
C ARG A 124 -8.79 -15.89 -1.84
N LEU A 125 -9.42 -14.72 -1.77
CA LEU A 125 -10.87 -14.59 -1.81
C LEU A 125 -11.32 -15.05 -3.20
N ALA A 126 -11.61 -16.34 -3.35
CA ALA A 126 -12.02 -16.88 -4.63
C ALA A 126 -13.47 -16.44 -4.93
N SER A 127 -13.74 -16.08 -6.19
CA SER A 127 -15.09 -16.17 -6.73
C SER A 127 -15.59 -17.61 -6.56
N PRO A 128 -16.91 -17.88 -6.46
CA PRO A 128 -17.46 -19.23 -6.24
C PRO A 128 -16.97 -20.30 -7.23
N GLU A 129 -16.49 -19.88 -8.40
CA GLU A 129 -16.01 -20.74 -9.49
C GLU A 129 -14.51 -21.08 -9.42
N ASP A 130 -13.73 -20.35 -8.62
CA ASP A 130 -12.28 -20.54 -8.52
C ASP A 130 -11.90 -21.37 -7.29
N SER A 131 -10.98 -22.31 -7.46
CA SER A 131 -10.40 -23.02 -6.32
C SER A 131 -9.57 -22.07 -5.46
N PRO A 132 -9.59 -22.18 -4.11
CA PRO A 132 -8.76 -21.37 -3.23
C PRO A 132 -7.28 -21.57 -3.57
N GLN A 133 -6.63 -20.52 -4.09
CA GLN A 133 -5.20 -20.54 -4.37
C GLN A 133 -4.44 -19.86 -3.23
N GLN A 134 -3.29 -20.42 -2.89
CA GLN A 134 -2.36 -19.81 -1.95
C GLN A 134 -1.44 -18.83 -2.67
N VAL A 135 -1.40 -17.59 -2.20
CA VAL A 135 -0.51 -16.54 -2.72
C VAL A 135 0.48 -16.10 -1.65
N SER A 136 1.72 -15.83 -2.06
CA SER A 136 2.77 -15.29 -1.21
C SER A 136 2.75 -13.77 -1.27
N VAL A 137 2.55 -13.14 -0.11
CA VAL A 137 2.49 -11.68 0.04
C VAL A 137 3.58 -11.24 1.00
N TRP A 138 4.34 -10.23 0.59
CA TRP A 138 5.56 -9.83 1.25
C TRP A 138 5.34 -8.60 2.12
N SER A 139 5.88 -8.61 3.34
CA SER A 139 5.85 -7.46 4.25
C SER A 139 7.18 -6.71 4.23
N SER A 140 7.16 -5.47 3.76
CA SER A 140 8.28 -4.53 3.77
C SER A 140 8.81 -4.24 5.17
N ARG A 141 7.93 -4.25 6.19
CA ARG A 141 8.32 -4.07 7.59
C ARG A 141 9.16 -5.24 8.10
N GLN A 142 8.72 -6.47 7.84
CA GLN A 142 9.47 -7.67 8.23
C GLN A 142 10.77 -7.77 7.41
N PHE A 143 10.71 -7.47 6.12
CA PHE A 143 11.87 -7.42 5.24
C PHE A 143 12.93 -6.43 5.74
N ALA A 144 12.55 -5.18 6.02
CA ALA A 144 13.43 -4.16 6.60
C ALA A 144 14.05 -4.63 7.92
N ARG A 145 13.23 -5.22 8.81
CA ARG A 145 13.69 -5.74 10.10
C ARG A 145 14.74 -6.83 9.96
N ILE A 146 14.57 -7.75 9.01
CA ILE A 146 15.52 -8.85 8.76
C ILE A 146 16.85 -8.29 8.28
N LEU A 147 16.81 -7.34 7.35
CA LEU A 147 18.01 -6.72 6.81
C LEU A 147 18.67 -5.70 7.76
N GLY A 148 17.99 -5.32 8.84
CA GLY A 148 18.47 -4.30 9.77
C GLY A 148 18.34 -2.86 9.27
N PHE A 149 17.41 -2.60 8.33
CA PHE A 149 17.15 -1.27 7.78
C PHE A 149 15.91 -0.64 8.44
N SER A 150 15.85 0.69 8.44
CA SER A 150 14.57 1.39 8.64
C SER A 150 13.71 1.26 7.37
N LEU A 151 12.39 1.42 7.51
CA LEU A 151 11.47 1.45 6.36
C LEU A 151 11.82 2.58 5.37
N ALA A 152 12.24 3.73 5.88
CA ALA A 152 12.65 4.86 5.06
C ALA A 152 13.91 4.53 4.24
N ASP A 153 14.91 3.93 4.88
CA ASP A 153 16.16 3.54 4.21
C ASP A 153 15.92 2.44 3.17
N LEU A 154 15.04 1.48 3.47
CA LEU A 154 14.64 0.44 2.52
C LEU A 154 14.02 1.07 1.27
N ILE A 155 13.04 1.97 1.42
CA ILE A 155 12.37 2.64 0.29
C ILE A 155 13.33 3.52 -0.50
N ALA A 156 14.29 4.15 0.17
CA ALA A 156 15.34 4.94 -0.45
C ALA A 156 16.40 4.10 -1.18
N THR A 157 16.35 2.76 -1.08
CA THR A 157 17.35 1.84 -1.67
C THR A 157 16.72 0.89 -2.70
N PRO A 158 16.43 1.35 -3.94
CA PRO A 158 15.82 0.52 -5.00
C PRO A 158 16.48 -0.85 -5.26
N PRO A 159 17.82 -1.00 -5.20
CA PRO A 159 18.45 -2.30 -5.44
C PRO A 159 18.00 -3.42 -4.48
N LEU A 160 17.60 -3.10 -3.25
CA LEU A 160 17.09 -4.10 -2.29
C LEU A 160 15.78 -4.74 -2.74
N PHE A 161 14.94 -4.00 -3.48
CA PHE A 161 13.73 -4.57 -4.08
C PHE A 161 14.07 -5.47 -5.28
N ALA A 162 15.17 -5.20 -6.00
CA ALA A 162 15.65 -6.10 -7.04
C ALA A 162 16.14 -7.44 -6.48
N VAL A 163 16.83 -7.40 -5.33
CA VAL A 163 17.22 -8.59 -4.57
C VAL A 163 15.98 -9.40 -4.18
N ALA A 164 14.97 -8.74 -3.61
CA ALA A 164 13.70 -9.39 -3.25
C ALA A 164 13.02 -10.06 -4.45
N ARG A 165 12.98 -9.40 -5.61
CA ARG A 165 12.33 -9.97 -6.81
C ARG A 165 12.96 -11.26 -7.32
N GLU A 166 14.21 -11.57 -6.99
CA GLU A 166 14.82 -12.86 -7.35
C GLU A 166 14.18 -14.02 -6.56
N LEU A 167 13.59 -13.78 -5.37
CA LEU A 167 12.89 -14.82 -4.60
C LEU A 167 11.38 -14.84 -4.84
N ASP A 168 10.84 -13.88 -5.60
CA ASP A 168 9.43 -13.80 -5.99
C ASP A 168 9.10 -14.89 -7.02
N THR A 169 8.31 -15.88 -6.60
CA THR A 169 7.87 -16.97 -7.47
C THR A 169 6.84 -16.51 -8.51
N ASN A 170 6.23 -15.34 -8.32
CA ASN A 170 5.22 -14.74 -9.20
C ASN A 170 5.81 -13.69 -10.15
N ASN A 171 7.13 -13.72 -10.40
CA ASN A 171 7.84 -12.69 -11.15
C ASN A 171 7.33 -12.48 -12.60
N ARG A 172 6.61 -13.47 -13.16
CA ARG A 172 6.03 -13.42 -14.51
C ARG A 172 4.71 -12.65 -14.61
N ASN A 173 4.03 -12.41 -13.49
CA ASN A 173 2.73 -11.74 -13.49
C ASN A 173 2.90 -10.26 -13.80
N SER A 174 1.92 -9.70 -14.51
CA SER A 174 1.83 -8.26 -14.76
C SER A 174 1.61 -7.48 -13.45
N PRO A 175 1.95 -6.18 -13.38
CA PRO A 175 1.65 -5.34 -12.22
C PRO A 175 0.17 -5.37 -11.81
N GLN A 176 -0.75 -5.43 -12.78
CA GLN A 176 -2.18 -5.49 -12.56
C GLN A 176 -2.61 -6.81 -11.91
N GLU A 177 -2.06 -7.94 -12.38
CA GLU A 177 -2.31 -9.23 -11.75
C GLU A 177 -1.71 -9.30 -10.35
N LYS A 178 -0.52 -8.73 -10.14
CA LYS A 178 0.10 -8.64 -8.82
C LYS A 178 -0.74 -7.79 -7.87
N LEU A 179 -1.30 -6.66 -8.35
CA LEU A 179 -2.22 -5.84 -7.56
C LEU A 179 -3.47 -6.62 -7.18
N ARG A 180 -4.07 -7.35 -8.13
CA ARG A 180 -5.23 -8.20 -7.85
C ARG A 180 -4.91 -9.27 -6.80
N LEU A 181 -3.79 -9.98 -6.94
CA LEU A 181 -3.37 -11.00 -5.98
C LEU A 181 -3.09 -10.41 -4.59
N TRP A 182 -2.54 -9.20 -4.53
CA TRP A 182 -2.29 -8.48 -3.29
C TRP A 182 -3.59 -7.97 -2.64
N LEU A 183 -4.53 -7.44 -3.42
CA LEU A 183 -5.85 -7.01 -2.93
C LEU A 183 -6.69 -8.19 -2.42
N ASP A 184 -6.64 -9.34 -3.10
CA ASP A 184 -7.31 -10.58 -2.70
C ASP A 184 -6.72 -11.20 -1.42
N SER A 185 -5.68 -10.58 -0.84
CA SER A 185 -4.95 -11.09 0.32
C SER A 185 -5.07 -10.17 1.54
N TYR A 186 -5.70 -10.67 2.59
CA TYR A 186 -5.73 -10.03 3.91
C TYR A 186 -4.44 -10.34 4.70
N SER A 187 -3.30 -9.83 4.22
CA SER A 187 -2.01 -10.00 4.93
C SER A 187 -2.00 -9.26 6.28
N GLN A 188 -2.67 -8.11 6.34
CA GLN A 188 -3.10 -7.46 7.57
C GLN A 188 -4.63 -7.56 7.61
N LYS A 189 -5.22 -7.85 8.77
CA LYS A 189 -6.67 -7.99 8.94
C LYS A 189 -7.20 -6.78 9.71
N GLY A 190 -7.41 -5.67 9.02
CA GLY A 190 -8.04 -4.47 9.56
C GLY A 190 -9.55 -4.45 9.33
N SER A 191 -9.99 -4.77 8.11
CA SER A 191 -11.39 -4.75 7.69
C SER A 191 -11.76 -5.98 6.86
N PHE A 192 -13.05 -6.28 6.73
CA PHE A 192 -13.58 -7.36 5.87
C PHE A 192 -14.44 -6.79 4.71
N ASP A 193 -14.35 -5.48 4.48
CA ASP A 193 -15.11 -4.78 3.43
C ASP A 193 -14.42 -4.88 2.05
N ASP A 194 -15.13 -4.47 1.01
CA ASP A 194 -14.64 -4.45 -0.37
C ASP A 194 -13.36 -3.63 -0.52
N ARG A 195 -12.34 -4.24 -1.11
CA ARG A 195 -10.98 -3.70 -1.20
C ARG A 195 -10.75 -3.05 -2.56
N THR A 196 -10.70 -1.73 -2.62
CA THR A 196 -10.35 -0.98 -3.82
C THR A 196 -9.10 -0.15 -3.58
N LEU A 197 -8.13 -0.23 -4.51
CA LEU A 197 -6.93 0.60 -4.53
C LEU A 197 -6.65 1.06 -5.95
N VAL A 198 -6.51 2.37 -6.12
CA VAL A 198 -6.05 3.03 -7.34
C VAL A 198 -4.66 3.61 -7.09
N ILE A 199 -3.74 3.36 -8.01
CA ILE A 199 -2.35 3.80 -7.95
C ILE A 199 -2.04 4.62 -9.21
N LEU A 200 -1.57 5.84 -9.03
CA LEU A 200 -0.95 6.65 -10.09
C LEU A 200 0.54 6.78 -9.75
N HIS A 201 1.43 6.25 -10.59
CA HIS A 201 2.88 6.21 -10.31
C HIS A 201 3.74 6.21 -11.58
#